data_AF-A0A349E7C7-F1
#
_entry.id   AF-A0A349E7C7-F1
#
_cell.length_a   1.000
_cell.length_b   1.000
_cell.length_c   1.000
_cell.angle_alpha   90.00
_cell.angle_beta   90.00
_cell.angle_gamma   90.00
#
_symmetry.space_group_name_H-M   'P 1'
#
loop_
_entity.id
_entity.type
_entity.pdbx_description
1 polymer ?
#
loop_
_entity_poly.entity_id
_entity_poly.type
_entity_poly.pdbx_seq_one_letter_code
_entity_poly.pdbx_strand_id
1 'polypeptide(L)'
;MEFILGPFESVEYKYLLDMDASMLFSWVADGELYYDMHAEPAGLGEDYAESFEQGTGVSRMGSFHAPFTGIHGWFWENRGSQTITLQLYSSGFYVNSTVFRDGGSYERELPAVTD
;
A
#
# COMPACT_ATOMS: atom_id res chain seq x y z
N MET A 1 2.05 -7.14 7.62
CA MET A 1 1.38 -6.02 8.30
C MET A 1 -0.09 -6.35 8.40
N GLU A 2 -0.73 -5.99 9.51
CA GLU A 2 -2.17 -6.16 9.71
C GLU A 2 -2.83 -4.79 9.82
N PHE A 3 -3.98 -4.62 9.16
CA PHE A 3 -4.82 -3.44 9.30
C PHE A 3 -6.25 -3.86 9.59
N ILE A 4 -6.88 -3.18 10.55
CA ILE A 4 -8.31 -3.33 10.84
C ILE A 4 -9.00 -2.09 10.28
N LEU A 5 -10.02 -2.29 9.45
CA LEU A 5 -10.83 -1.25 8.85
C LEU A 5 -12.27 -1.38 9.34
N GLY A 6 -12.70 -0.43 10.16
CA GLY A 6 -14.10 -0.27 10.53
C GLY A 6 -14.96 0.14 9.33
N PRO A 7 -16.29 0.24 9.53
CA PRO A 7 -17.20 0.69 8.50
C PRO A 7 -16.78 2.04 7.90
N PHE A 8 -16.66 2.11 6.57
CA PHE A 8 -16.31 3.33 5.84
C PHE A 8 -14.91 3.88 6.15
N GLU A 9 -14.05 3.10 6.80
CA GLU A 9 -12.66 3.46 7.02
C GLU A 9 -11.78 3.05 5.84
N SER A 10 -10.69 3.80 5.66
CA SER A 10 -9.65 3.50 4.70
C SER A 10 -8.28 3.53 5.35
N VAL A 11 -7.32 2.85 4.73
CA VAL A 11 -5.91 2.97 5.04
C VAL A 11 -5.13 2.99 3.75
N GLU A 12 -4.07 3.76 3.73
CA GLU A 12 -3.08 3.71 2.68
C GLU A 12 -1.72 3.37 3.26
N TYR A 13 -0.99 2.49 2.57
CA TYR A 13 0.32 2.07 3.01
C TYR A 13 1.28 2.00 1.83
N LYS A 14 2.36 2.77 1.93
CA LYS A 14 3.35 2.94 0.87
C LYS A 14 4.76 2.60 1.32
N TYR A 15 5.57 2.19 0.36
CA TYR A 15 7.01 1.99 0.48
C TYR A 15 7.74 3.03 -0.36
N LEU A 16 8.86 3.54 0.14
CA LEU A 16 9.79 4.31 -0.68
C LEU A 16 10.57 3.33 -1.57
N LEU A 17 10.47 3.50 -2.88
CA LEU A 17 11.18 2.71 -3.89
C LEU A 17 12.01 3.62 -4.78
N ASP A 18 13.21 3.15 -5.12
CA ASP A 18 13.98 3.71 -6.22
C ASP A 18 13.39 3.26 -7.57
N MET A 19 13.64 4.04 -8.61
CA MET A 19 13.30 3.64 -9.99
C MET A 19 13.86 2.24 -10.31
N ASP A 20 13.05 1.44 -11.01
CA ASP A 20 13.30 0.03 -11.35
C ASP A 20 13.39 -0.94 -10.16
N ALA A 21 13.27 -0.48 -8.91
CA ALA A 21 13.19 -1.36 -7.77
C ALA A 21 11.94 -2.25 -7.86
N SER A 22 12.12 -3.51 -7.48
CA SER A 22 11.06 -4.53 -7.52
C SER A 22 10.50 -4.82 -6.13
N MET A 23 9.19 -5.08 -6.08
CA MET A 23 8.47 -5.54 -4.91
C MET A 23 7.57 -6.73 -5.26
N LEU A 24 7.70 -7.82 -4.52
CA LEU A 24 6.68 -8.87 -4.46
C LEU A 24 5.68 -8.52 -3.37
N PHE A 25 4.40 -8.75 -3.64
CA PHE A 25 3.34 -8.47 -2.69
C PHE A 25 2.26 -9.54 -2.72
N SER A 26 1.59 -9.69 -1.59
CA SER A 26 0.29 -10.33 -1.49
C SER A 26 -0.49 -9.71 -0.35
N TRP A 27 -1.79 -9.54 -0.54
CA TRP A 27 -2.69 -9.16 0.52
C TRP A 27 -3.95 -10.01 0.48
N VAL A 28 -4.55 -10.20 1.65
CA VAL A 28 -5.81 -10.92 1.84
C VAL A 28 -6.61 -10.26 2.94
N ALA A 29 -7.92 -10.17 2.74
CA ALA A 29 -8.87 -9.62 3.69
C ALA A 29 -9.99 -10.65 3.98
N ASP A 30 -10.57 -10.56 5.17
CA ASP A 30 -11.75 -11.34 5.56
C ASP A 30 -13.09 -10.77 5.03
N GLY A 31 -13.03 -9.66 4.31
CA GLY A 31 -14.15 -9.01 3.63
C GLY A 31 -13.71 -8.27 2.38
N GLU A 32 -14.68 -7.82 1.59
CA GLU A 32 -14.43 -7.13 0.33
C GLU A 32 -13.94 -5.69 0.57
N LEU A 33 -12.82 -5.33 -0.08
CA LEU A 33 -12.26 -3.99 -0.05
C LEU A 33 -12.22 -3.41 -1.46
N TYR A 34 -12.51 -2.11 -1.57
CA TYR A 34 -12.02 -1.35 -2.72
C TYR A 34 -10.51 -1.16 -2.53
N TYR A 35 -9.74 -1.28 -3.62
CA TYR A 35 -8.31 -1.07 -3.60
C TYR A 35 -7.86 -0.25 -4.80
N ASP A 36 -6.80 0.53 -4.58
CA ASP A 36 -6.04 1.19 -5.63
C ASP A 36 -4.54 1.01 -5.35
N MET A 37 -3.84 0.39 -6.29
CA MET A 37 -2.39 0.33 -6.31
C MET A 37 -1.90 1.53 -7.11
N HIS A 38 -1.27 2.49 -6.44
CA HIS A 38 -0.82 3.72 -7.07
C HIS A 38 0.48 4.23 -6.44
N ALA A 39 1.09 5.23 -7.08
CA ALA A 39 2.33 5.82 -6.61
C ALA A 39 2.42 7.32 -6.88
N GLU A 40 3.23 7.99 -6.07
CA GLU A 40 3.54 9.41 -6.23
C GLU A 40 5.05 9.57 -6.47
N PRO A 41 5.44 10.30 -7.53
CA PRO A 41 6.85 10.61 -7.75
C PRO A 41 7.44 11.46 -6.63
N ALA A 42 8.69 11.16 -6.27
CA ALA A 42 9.39 11.90 -5.22
C ALA A 42 9.44 13.40 -5.53
N GLY A 43 8.98 14.21 -4.57
CA GLY A 43 9.04 15.69 -4.66
C GLY A 43 7.95 16.35 -5.51
N LEU A 44 7.01 15.59 -6.09
CA LEU A 44 5.91 16.14 -6.88
C LEU A 44 4.56 16.18 -6.14
N GLY A 45 4.40 15.36 -5.10
CA GLY A 45 3.19 15.32 -4.26
C GLY A 45 1.99 14.59 -4.89
N GLU A 46 0.88 14.54 -4.16
CA GLU A 46 -0.31 13.74 -4.49
C GLU A 46 -0.96 14.08 -5.83
N ASP A 47 -0.87 15.33 -6.30
CA ASP A 47 -1.44 15.76 -7.60
C ASP A 47 -0.84 15.01 -8.80
N TYR A 48 0.29 14.33 -8.60
CA TYR A 48 0.99 13.52 -9.60
C TYR A 48 0.87 12.02 -9.33
N ALA A 49 -0.11 11.61 -8.52
CA ALA A 49 -0.36 10.19 -8.29
C ALA A 49 -0.77 9.45 -9.58
N GLU A 50 -0.15 8.29 -9.81
CA GLU A 50 -0.45 7.40 -10.92
C GLU A 50 -1.01 6.07 -10.41
N SER A 51 -2.24 5.70 -10.82
CA SER A 51 -2.83 4.40 -10.51
C SER A 51 -2.44 3.34 -11.53
N PHE A 52 -2.05 2.16 -11.03
CA PHE A 52 -1.64 1.00 -11.82
C PHE A 52 -2.69 -0.12 -11.82
N GLU A 53 -3.37 -0.34 -10.70
CA GLU A 53 -4.45 -1.31 -10.60
C GLU A 53 -5.52 -0.84 -9.62
N GLN A 54 -6.78 -0.79 -10.08
CA GLN A 54 -7.93 -0.47 -9.25
C GLN A 54 -8.96 -1.58 -9.33
N GLY A 55 -9.66 -1.81 -8.24
CA GLY A 55 -10.77 -2.74 -8.25
C GLY A 55 -11.36 -3.01 -6.89
N THR A 56 -12.08 -4.12 -6.83
CA THR A 56 -12.70 -4.61 -5.61
C THR A 56 -12.38 -6.09 -5.46
N GLY A 57 -12.07 -6.52 -4.24
CA GLY A 57 -11.75 -7.91 -3.98
C GLY A 57 -11.33 -8.20 -2.55
N VAL A 58 -11.13 -9.47 -2.27
CA VAL A 58 -10.71 -9.99 -0.95
C VAL A 58 -9.23 -10.38 -0.93
N SER A 59 -8.55 -10.39 -2.08
CA SER A 59 -7.12 -10.68 -2.16
C SER A 59 -6.52 -10.23 -3.49
N ARG A 60 -5.23 -9.88 -3.49
CA ARG A 60 -4.39 -9.79 -4.70
C ARG A 60 -2.96 -10.23 -4.36
N MET A 61 -2.23 -10.67 -5.37
CA MET A 61 -0.80 -10.94 -5.29
C MET A 61 -0.14 -10.64 -6.62
N GLY A 62 1.14 -10.32 -6.59
CA GLY A 62 1.88 -10.04 -7.80
C GLY A 62 3.28 -9.52 -7.54
N SER A 63 3.89 -9.05 -8.62
CA SER A 63 5.15 -8.32 -8.62
C SER A 63 4.92 -6.92 -9.18
N PHE A 64 5.61 -5.94 -8.63
CA PHE A 64 5.60 -4.56 -9.09
C PHE A 64 7.02 -4.07 -9.34
N HIS A 65 7.22 -3.27 -10.39
CA HIS A 65 8.46 -2.57 -10.68
C HIS A 65 8.17 -1.07 -10.69
N ALA A 66 8.92 -0.31 -9.90
CA ALA A 66 8.71 1.13 -9.76
C ALA A 66 9.10 1.87 -11.06
N PRO A 67 8.16 2.56 -11.74
CA PRO A 67 8.47 3.29 -12.97
C PRO A 67 9.27 4.57 -12.71
N PHE A 68 9.34 5.02 -11.46
CA PHE A 68 10.07 6.19 -11.00
C PHE A 68 10.46 6.04 -9.52
N THR A 69 11.39 6.85 -9.04
CA THR A 69 11.66 6.96 -7.60
C THR A 69 10.50 7.69 -6.91
N GLY A 70 9.96 7.12 -5.83
CA GLY A 70 8.78 7.66 -5.16
C GLY A 70 8.18 6.73 -4.13
N ILE A 71 7.00 7.11 -3.61
CA ILE A 71 6.24 6.28 -2.67
C ILE A 71 5.20 5.47 -3.45
N HIS A 72 5.22 4.16 -3.26
CA HIS A 72 4.39 3.20 -4.01
C HIS A 72 3.68 2.29 -3.04
N GLY A 73 2.41 2.00 -3.27
CA GLY A 73 1.70 1.07 -2.41
C GLY A 73 0.24 0.96 -2.75
N TRP A 74 -0.56 0.78 -1.71
CA TRP A 74 -1.98 0.52 -1.84
C TRP A 74 -2.79 1.43 -0.94
N PHE A 75 -3.88 1.91 -1.49
CA PHE A 75 -5.03 2.38 -0.77
C PHE A 75 -6.03 1.23 -0.67
N TRP A 76 -6.58 1.00 0.52
CA TRP A 76 -7.72 0.12 0.77
C TRP A 76 -8.83 0.87 1.48
N GLU A 77 -10.06 0.64 1.04
CA GLU A 77 -11.26 1.24 1.62
C GLU A 77 -12.32 0.18 1.88
N ASN A 78 -12.79 0.15 3.12
CA ASN A 78 -13.95 -0.63 3.50
C ASN A 78 -15.22 0.17 3.23
N ARG A 79 -15.88 -0.08 2.09
CA ARG A 79 -17.16 0.56 1.74
C ARG A 79 -18.39 -0.08 2.39
N GLY A 80 -18.17 -1.11 3.21
CA GLY A 80 -19.20 -1.87 3.89
C GLY A 80 -19.51 -1.38 5.30
N SER A 81 -20.46 -2.06 5.94
CA SER A 81 -20.90 -1.78 7.31
C SER A 81 -20.31 -2.71 8.37
N GLN A 82 -19.44 -3.64 7.98
CA GLN A 82 -18.80 -4.62 8.87
C GLN A 82 -17.31 -4.31 8.95
N THR A 83 -16.69 -4.56 10.11
CA THR A 83 -15.24 -4.47 10.25
C THR A 83 -14.54 -5.52 9.41
N ILE A 84 -13.45 -5.13 8.74
CA ILE A 84 -12.62 -5.99 7.89
C ILE A 84 -11.18 -6.01 8.41
N THR A 85 -10.58 -7.19 8.48
CA THR A 85 -9.16 -7.39 8.77
C THR A 85 -8.41 -7.66 7.45
N LEU A 86 -7.36 -6.89 7.20
CA LEU A 86 -6.49 -6.99 6.04
C LEU A 86 -5.08 -7.40 6.49
N GLN A 87 -4.53 -8.43 5.85
CA GLN A 87 -3.13 -8.84 5.98
C GLN A 87 -2.37 -8.51 4.70
N LEU A 88 -1.24 -7.83 4.84
CA LEU A 88 -0.30 -7.52 3.77
C LEU A 88 1.05 -8.20 4.02
N TYR A 89 1.57 -8.84 2.99
CA TYR A 89 2.91 -9.39 2.92
C TYR A 89 3.63 -8.80 1.72
N SER A 90 4.89 -8.43 1.91
CA SER A 90 5.71 -7.86 0.85
C SER A 90 7.18 -8.18 1.07
N SER A 91 7.92 -8.24 -0.04
CA SER A 91 9.37 -8.36 -0.04
C SER A 91 9.95 -7.56 -1.21
N GLY A 92 11.02 -6.82 -0.97
CA GLY A 92 11.67 -6.00 -1.99
C GLY A 92 12.78 -5.13 -1.40
N PHE A 93 13.31 -4.24 -2.22
CA PHE A 93 14.44 -3.36 -1.87
C PHE A 93 13.95 -1.99 -1.37
N TYR A 94 13.15 -1.98 -0.31
CA TYR A 94 12.69 -0.76 0.35
C TYR A 94 13.10 -0.75 1.82
N VAL A 95 13.44 0.43 2.32
CA VAL A 95 13.89 0.65 3.70
C VAL A 95 12.89 1.48 4.51
N ASN A 96 11.97 2.20 3.86
CA ASN A 96 10.99 3.05 4.53
C ASN A 96 9.58 2.66 4.11
N SER A 97 8.64 2.82 5.05
CA SER A 97 7.21 2.75 4.76
C SER A 97 6.43 3.84 5.46
N THR A 98 5.34 4.28 4.85
CA THR A 98 4.45 5.31 5.39
C THR A 98 3.03 4.79 5.40
N VAL A 99 2.36 4.89 6.54
CA VAL A 99 0.92 4.65 6.68
C VAL A 99 0.21 5.99 6.67
N PHE A 100 -0.79 6.18 5.81
CA PHE A 100 -1.70 7.31 5.83
C PHE A 100 -3.07 6.85 6.32
N ARG A 101 -3.57 7.49 7.39
CA ARG A 101 -4.86 7.16 8.02
C ARG A 101 -5.33 8.32 8.90
N ASP A 102 -6.66 8.50 9.02
CA ASP A 102 -7.31 9.45 9.92
C ASP A 102 -6.81 10.91 9.77
N GLY A 103 -6.40 11.29 8.56
CA GLY A 103 -5.86 12.61 8.25
C GLY A 103 -4.41 12.85 8.70
N GLY A 104 -3.69 11.78 9.10
CA GLY A 104 -2.27 11.83 9.45
C GLY A 104 -1.44 10.79 8.70
N SER A 105 -0.11 10.89 8.87
CA SER A 105 0.87 9.96 8.29
C SER A 105 1.87 9.50 9.34
N TYR A 106 2.24 8.22 9.31
CA TYR A 106 3.22 7.62 10.20
C TYR A 106 4.29 6.91 9.37
N GLU A 107 5.51 7.44 9.41
CA GLU A 107 6.66 6.83 8.76
C GLU A 107 7.34 5.83 9.68
N ARG A 108 7.82 4.72 9.10
CA ARG A 108 8.54 3.67 9.77
C ARG A 108 9.71 3.21 8.90
N GLU A 109 10.90 3.28 9.49
CA GLU A 109 12.09 2.55 9.05
C GLU A 109 11.83 1.04 9.18
N LEU A 110 12.06 0.32 8.09
CA LEU A 110 11.96 -1.12 8.01
C LEU A 110 13.36 -1.70 8.14
N PRO A 111 13.56 -2.68 9.03
CA PRO A 111 14.86 -3.30 9.19
C PRO A 111 15.26 -3.92 7.85
N ALA A 112 16.48 -3.61 7.40
CA ALA A 112 17.08 -4.34 6.30
C ALA A 112 17.11 -5.84 6.66
N VAL A 113 16.61 -6.69 5.77
CA VAL A 113 16.82 -8.13 5.91
C VAL A 113 18.30 -8.36 5.61
N THR A 114 19.11 -8.40 6.66
CA THR A 114 20.50 -8.86 6.59
C THR A 114 20.49 -10.38 6.78
N ASP A 115 21.03 -11.11 5.80
CA ASP A 115 21.28 -12.56 5.88
C ASP A 115 22.12 -12.97 7.11
#